data_AF-A0A9D9W6W9-F1
#
_entry.id   AF-A0A9D9W6W9-F1
#
_cell.length_a   1.000
_cell.length_b   1.000
_cell.length_c   1.000
_cell.angle_alpha   90.00
_cell.angle_beta   90.00
_cell.angle_gamma   90.00
#
_symmetry.space_group_name_H-M   'P 1'
#
loop_
_entity.id
_entity.type
_entity.pdbx_description
1 polymer ?
#
loop_
_entity_poly.entity_id
_entity_poly.type
_entity_poly.pdbx_seq_one_letter_code
_entity_poly.pdbx_strand_id
1 'polypeptide(L)' 'GNFSVEYTVRLNNAGDFALPATRVEAMYAPEVFGEVPGGRITVEKE' A
#
# COMPACT_ATOMS: atom_id res chain seq x y z
N GLY A 1 7.04 20.03 0.90
CA GLY A 1 5.67 19.91 1.41
C GLY A 1 5.45 18.49 1.89
N ASN A 2 4.62 18.30 2.90
CA ASN A 2 4.26 16.97 3.42
C ASN A 2 2.83 16.66 2.96
N PHE A 3 2.59 15.46 2.44
CA PHE A 3 1.28 15.01 1.97
C PHE A 3 0.87 13.76 2.75
N SER A 4 -0.43 13.64 3.04
CA SER A 4 -1.01 12.47 3.72
C SER A 4 -2.27 12.01 2.98
N VAL A 5 -2.48 10.69 2.91
CA VAL A 5 -3.66 10.06 2.30
C VAL A 5 -4.10 8.92 3.22
N GLU A 6 -5.39 8.86 3.52
CA GLU A 6 -6.00 7.82 4.34
C GLU A 6 -7.14 7.15 3.58
N TYR A 7 -7.30 5.83 3.76
CA TYR A 7 -8.34 5.04 3.11
C TYR A 7 -8.75 3.86 3.99
N THR A 8 -10.00 3.41 3.82
CA THR A 8 -10.53 2.25 4.53
C THR A 8 -10.43 1.00 3.67
N VAL A 9 -9.99 -0.11 4.25
CA VAL A 9 -9.88 -1.42 3.60
C VAL A 9 -10.87 -2.39 4.23
N ARG A 10 -11.48 -3.25 3.40
CA ARG A 10 -12.29 -4.39 3.86
C ARG A 10 -11.48 -5.68 3.77
N LEU A 11 -11.35 -6.37 4.90
CA LEU A 11 -10.74 -7.70 4.99
C LEU A 11 -11.82 -8.75 4.75
N ASN A 12 -11.59 -9.68 3.81
CA ASN A 12 -12.63 -10.63 3.36
C ASN A 12 -12.34 -12.09 3.72
N ASN A 13 -11.06 -12.48 3.81
CA ASN A 13 -10.66 -13.86 4.08
C ASN A 13 -9.50 -13.86 5.09
N ALA A 14 -9.48 -14.87 5.95
CA ALA A 14 -8.36 -15.09 6.85
C ALA A 14 -7.13 -15.59 6.11
N GLY A 15 -5.95 -15.20 6.57
CA GLY A 15 -4.67 -15.58 5.98
C GLY A 15 -3.58 -14.51 6.12
N ASP A 16 -2.40 -14.82 5.60
CA ASP A 16 -1.25 -13.91 5.57
C ASP A 16 -1.10 -13.24 4.20
N PHE A 17 -1.19 -11.92 4.19
CA PHE A 17 -1.14 -11.13 2.97
C PHE A 17 0.16 -10.33 2.92
N ALA A 18 0.88 -10.45 1.79
CA ALA A 18 1.93 -9.50 1.44
C ALA A 18 1.28 -8.31 0.75
N LEU A 19 1.43 -7.13 1.33
CA LEU A 19 0.94 -5.91 0.70
C LEU A 19 1.81 -5.55 -0.50
N PRO A 20 1.22 -4.99 -1.57
CA PRO A 20 2.01 -4.40 -2.64
C PRO A 20 2.83 -3.23 -2.11
N ALA A 21 3.91 -2.90 -2.80
CA ALA A 21 4.69 -1.71 -2.50
C ALA A 21 3.86 -0.44 -2.73
N THR A 22 4.01 0.53 -1.85
CA THR A 22 3.39 1.85 -2.01
C THR A 22 4.28 2.67 -2.93
N ARG A 23 3.71 3.19 -4.02
CA ARG A 23 4.44 3.93 -5.06
C ARG A 23 3.83 5.31 -5.27
N VAL A 24 4.70 6.31 -5.45
CA VAL A 24 4.35 7.65 -5.91
C VAL A 24 5.16 7.96 -7.17
N GLU A 25 4.55 8.58 -8.17
CA GLU A 25 5.20 8.91 -9.44
C GLU A 25 4.72 10.25 -9.97
N ALA A 26 5.58 10.92 -10.74
CA ALA A 26 5.22 12.18 -11.37
C ALA A 26 4.32 11.94 -12.60
N MET A 27 3.22 12.68 -12.70
CA MET A 27 2.22 12.51 -13.77
C MET A 27 2.77 12.70 -15.18
N TYR A 28 3.83 13.51 -15.34
CA TYR A 28 4.38 13.89 -16.65
C TYR A 28 5.86 13.48 -16.84
N ALA A 29 6.43 12.74 -15.88
CA ALA A 29 7.80 12.24 -15.92
C ALA A 29 7.86 10.91 -15.15
N PRO A 30 7.33 9.82 -15.71
CA PRO A 30 7.15 8.53 -15.01
C PRO A 30 8.46 7.88 -14.53
N GLU A 31 9.60 8.29 -15.08
CA GLU A 31 10.94 7.93 -14.61
C GLU A 31 11.27 8.51 -13.23
N VAL A 32 10.53 9.54 -12.79
CA VAL A 32 10.63 10.13 -11.45
C VAL A 32 9.57 9.49 -10.56
N PHE A 33 10.01 8.52 -9.75
CA PHE A 33 9.14 7.80 -8.81
C PHE A 33 9.85 7.48 -7.50
N GLY A 34 9.06 7.20 -6.45
CA GLY A 34 9.51 6.66 -5.18
C GLY A 34 8.67 5.46 -4.78
N GLU A 35 9.30 4.47 -4.14
CA GLU A 35 8.66 3.23 -3.73
C GLU A 35 9.06 2.86 -2.30
N VAL A 36 8.09 2.38 -1.53
CA VAL A 36 8.30 1.87 -0.18
C VAL A 36 7.78 0.43 -0.13
N PRO A 37 8.58 -0.55 0.36
CA PRO A 37 8.15 -1.93 0.48
C PRO A 37 6.85 -2.07 1.27
N GLY A 38 5.93 -2.89 0.76
CA GLY A 38 4.72 -3.27 1.48
C GLY A 38 5.04 -4.17 2.67
N GLY A 39 4.26 -4.04 3.75
CA GLY A 39 4.34 -4.91 4.91
C GLY A 39 3.61 -6.24 4.72
N ARG A 40 3.62 -7.07 5.76
CA ARG A 40 2.76 -8.25 5.86
C ARG A 40 1.63 -7.99 6.86
N ILE A 41 0.42 -8.43 6.52
CA ILE A 41 -0.74 -8.38 7.42
C ILE A 41 -1.31 -9.77 7.56
N THR A 42 -1.54 -10.19 8.80
CA THR A 42 -2.29 -11.42 9.13
C THR A 42 -3.73 -11.04 9.40
N VAL A 43 -4.67 -11.69 8.72
CA VAL A 43 -6.10 -11.56 8.96
C VAL A 43 -6.55 -12.81 9.70
N GLU A 44 -6.98 -12.64 10.95
CA GLU A 44 -7.52 -13.71 11.76
C GLU A 44 -9.01 -13.88 11.49
N LYS A 45 -9.50 -15.12 11.59
CA LYS A 45 -10.93 -15.42 11.56
C LYS A 45 -11.44 -15.39 12.99
N GLU A 46 -12.55 -14.68 13.23
CA GLU A 46 -13.32 -14.79 14.48
C GLU A 46 -14.04 -16.15 14.57
#